data_AF-A0A1V4SX64-F1
#
_entry.id   AF-A0A1V4SX64-F1
#
_cell.length_a   1.000
_cell.length_b   1.000
_cell.length_c   1.000
_cell.angle_alpha   90.00
_cell.angle_beta   90.00
_cell.angle_gamma   90.00
#
_symmetry.space_group_name_H-M   'P 1'
#
loop_
_entity.id
_entity.type
_entity.pdbx_description
1 polymer ?
#
loop_
_entity_poly.entity_id
_entity_poly.type
_entity_poly.pdbx_seq_one_letter_code
_entity_poly.pdbx_strand_id
1 'polypeptide(L)' 'MGLFSSNEEYICKCMHITEEEIVKAIKDGADTFEKVKEVTGAATKRCKGRRCRGPIEDLIKENI' A
#
# COMPACT_ATOMS: atom_id res chain seq x y z
N MET A 1 25.30 10.46 -11.35
CA MET A 1 24.53 9.21 -11.16
C MET A 1 23.13 9.48 -11.65
N GLY A 2 22.57 8.57 -12.45
CA GLY A 2 21.46 8.81 -13.39
C GLY A 2 20.16 9.39 -12.83
N LEU A 3 19.44 9.99 -13.78
CA LEU A 3 18.07 10.46 -13.76
C LEU A 3 17.10 9.31 -13.48
N PHE A 4 16.25 9.42 -12.46
CA PHE A 4 14.90 8.82 -12.42
C PHE A 4 14.03 9.66 -11.48
N SER A 5 13.34 10.65 -12.06
CA SER A 5 12.16 11.23 -11.46
C SER A 5 10.99 10.33 -11.86
N SER A 6 10.62 9.36 -11.03
CA SER A 6 9.40 8.56 -11.16
C SER A 6 9.04 8.10 -9.76
N ASN A 7 7.89 8.54 -9.28
CA ASN A 7 7.53 8.60 -7.87
C ASN A 7 7.10 7.20 -7.37
N GLU A 8 8.05 6.29 -7.16
CA GLU A 8 7.80 4.99 -6.54
C GLU A 8 7.56 5.18 -5.04
N GLU A 9 6.38 5.66 -4.66
CA GLU A 9 6.09 5.92 -3.25
C GLU A 9 5.83 4.61 -2.49
N TYR A 10 6.77 4.25 -1.63
CA TYR A 10 6.61 3.12 -0.70
C TYR A 10 5.67 3.49 0.45
N ILE A 11 4.41 3.09 0.32
CA ILE A 11 3.41 3.23 1.38
C ILE A 11 3.77 2.35 2.59
N CYS A 12 4.15 1.08 2.37
CA CYS A 12 4.64 0.22 3.44
C CYS A 12 6.16 0.04 3.37
N LYS A 13 6.89 1.00 3.94
CA LYS A 13 8.37 0.96 3.99
C LYS A 13 8.95 -0.29 4.66
N CYS A 14 8.26 -0.91 5.61
CA CYS A 14 8.74 -2.13 6.28
C CYS A 14 8.67 -3.39 5.39
N MET A 15 7.72 -3.39 4.46
CA MET A 15 7.44 -4.50 3.54
C MET A 15 7.87 -4.17 2.11
N HIS A 16 8.37 -2.95 1.87
CA HIS A 16 8.65 -2.41 0.53
C HIS A 16 7.45 -2.54 -0.42
N ILE A 17 6.24 -2.25 0.09
CA ILE A 17 5.04 -2.19 -0.75
C ILE A 17 4.85 -0.76 -1.24
N THR A 18 4.71 -0.62 -2.55
CA THR A 18 4.48 0.62 -3.28
C THR A 18 2.99 0.96 -3.37
N GLU A 19 2.68 2.22 -3.66
CA GLU A 19 1.32 2.67 -3.93
C GLU A 19 0.66 1.87 -5.06
N GLU A 20 1.38 1.65 -6.17
CA GLU A 20 0.87 0.91 -7.33
C GLU A 20 0.37 -0.49 -6.97
N GLU A 21 1.08 -1.21 -6.09
CA GLU A 21 0.71 -2.56 -5.66
C GLU A 21 -0.58 -2.54 -4.82
N ILE A 22 -0.74 -1.49 -3.99
CA ILE A 22 -1.96 -1.28 -3.20
C ILE A 22 -3.13 -0.93 -4.11
N VAL A 23 -2.95 0.01 -5.04
CA VAL A 23 -3.97 0.41 -6.01
C VAL A 23 -4.39 -0.77 -6.89
N LYS A 24 -3.43 -1.59 -7.32
CA LYS A 24 -3.70 -2.82 -8.07
C LYS A 24 -4.53 -3.80 -7.24
N ALA A 25 -4.19 -4.02 -5.97
CA ALA A 25 -4.98 -4.86 -5.07
C ALA A 25 -6.42 -4.33 -4.90
N ILE A 26 -6.60 -3.01 -4.77
CA ILE A 26 -7.92 -2.38 -4.67
C ILE A 26 -8.74 -2.64 -5.93
N LYS A 27 -8.14 -2.44 -7.11
CA LYS A 27 -8.79 -2.70 -8.42
C LYS A 27 -9.15 -4.17 -8.63
N ASP A 28 -8.41 -5.10 -8.01
CA ASP A 28 -8.70 -6.53 -8.01
C ASP A 28 -9.86 -6.92 -7.07
N GLY A 29 -10.38 -5.95 -6.28
CA GLY A 29 -11.53 -6.14 -5.38
C GLY A 29 -11.17 -6.09 -3.90
N ALA A 30 -9.98 -5.60 -3.52
CA ALA A 30 -9.62 -5.37 -2.13
C ALA A 30 -10.18 -4.03 -1.62
N ASP A 31 -11.48 -4.00 -1.29
CA ASP A 31 -12.20 -2.81 -0.80
C ASP A 31 -11.99 -2.47 0.69
N THR A 32 -11.20 -3.26 1.42
CA THR A 32 -10.93 -3.01 2.85
C THR A 32 -9.45 -3.12 3.17
N PHE A 33 -9.04 -2.45 4.26
CA PHE A 33 -7.66 -2.52 4.76
C PHE A 33 -7.23 -3.96 5.03
N GLU A 34 -8.13 -4.80 5.53
CA GLU A 34 -7.86 -6.22 5.78
C GLU A 34 -7.62 -7.00 4.49
N LYS A 35 -8.46 -6.81 3.46
CA LYS A 35 -8.26 -7.41 2.14
C LYS A 35 -6.95 -6.95 1.49
N VAL A 36 -6.68 -5.63 1.51
CA VAL A 36 -5.43 -5.09 0.98
C VAL A 36 -4.23 -5.68 1.72
N LYS A 37 -4.32 -5.82 3.05
CA LYS A 37 -3.29 -6.47 3.86
C LYS A 37 -3.10 -7.96 3.51
N GLU A 38 -4.16 -8.71 3.27
CA GLU A 38 -4.05 -10.12 2.86
C GLU A 38 -3.42 -10.26 1.48
N VAL A 39 -3.81 -9.41 0.52
CA VAL A 39 -3.31 -9.44 -0.87
C VAL A 39 -1.86 -8.95 -0.95
N THR A 40 -1.55 -7.81 -0.34
CA THR A 40 -0.23 -7.15 -0.46
C THR A 40 0.77 -7.57 0.62
N GLY A 41 0.31 -8.19 1.71
CA GLY A 41 1.13 -8.48 2.89
C GLY A 41 1.54 -7.23 3.69
N ALA A 42 1.04 -6.03 3.34
CA ALA A 42 1.30 -4.81 4.09
C ALA A 42 0.84 -4.94 5.55
N ALA A 43 1.43 -4.16 6.46
CA ALA A 43 1.02 -4.13 7.87
C ALA A 43 1.14 -5.46 8.67
N THR A 44 1.87 -6.47 8.18
CA THR A 44 2.08 -7.77 8.86
C THR A 44 3.28 -7.82 9.81
N LYS A 45 4.29 -6.96 9.60
CA LYS A 45 5.50 -6.91 10.44
C LYS A 45 5.26 -6.25 11.82
N ARG A 46 6.35 -6.10 12.58
CA ARG A 46 6.37 -5.52 13.94
C ARG A 46 5.62 -4.19 14.10
N CYS A 47 5.51 -3.39 13.04
CA CYS A 47 4.77 -2.13 13.04
C CYS A 47 3.24 -2.30 13.03
N LYS A 48 2.72 -3.48 12.68
CA LYS A 48 1.29 -3.84 12.63
C LYS A 48 0.41 -2.78 11.94
N GLY A 49 0.93 -2.15 10.88
CA GLY A 49 0.20 -1.12 10.14
C GLY A 49 0.21 0.28 10.73
N ARG A 50 0.83 0.54 11.90
CA ARG A 50 0.81 1.87 12.54
C ARG A 50 1.27 3.04 11.66
N ARG A 51 2.09 2.79 10.63
CA ARG A 51 2.65 3.81 9.74
C ARG A 51 2.01 3.84 8.36
N CYS A 52 1.62 2.69 7.82
CA CYS A 52 1.08 2.57 6.47
C CYS A 52 -0.45 2.46 6.44
N ARG A 53 -1.12 2.27 7.58
CA ARG A 53 -2.57 2.10 7.64
C ARG A 53 -3.33 3.32 7.14
N GLY A 54 -3.00 4.51 7.63
CA GLY A 54 -3.62 5.77 7.17
C GLY A 54 -3.58 5.92 5.65
N PRO A 55 -2.39 5.95 5.02
CA PRO A 55 -2.30 6.10 3.57
C PRO A 55 -2.94 4.93 2.79
N ILE A 56 -2.93 3.70 3.30
CA ILE A 56 -3.68 2.59 2.67
C ILE A 56 -5.20 2.86 2.72
N GLU A 57 -5.73 3.30 3.86
CA GLU A 57 -7.16 3.61 4.00
C GLU A 57 -7.57 4.79 3.11
N ASP A 58 -6.70 5.78 2.91
CA ASP A 58 -6.94 6.88 1.99
C ASP A 58 -6.95 6.40 0.53
N LEU A 59 -5.97 5.59 0.11
CA LEU A 59 -5.91 4.99 -1.23
C LEU A 59 -7.15 4.14 -1.54
N ILE A 60 -7.63 3.36 -0.57
CA ILE A 60 -8.87 2.57 -0.72
C ILE A 60 -10.05 3.50 -1.01
N LYS A 61 -10.22 4.58 -0.24
CA LYS A 61 -11.33 5.54 -0.43
C LYS A 61 -11.28 6.26 -1.77
N GLU A 62 -10.09 6.54 -2.30
CA GLU A 62 -9.94 7.22 -3.59
C GLU A 62 -10.13 6.30 -4.80
N ASN A 63 -10.09 4.97 -4.62
CA ASN A 63 -10.14 3.99 -5.71
C ASN A 63 -11.32 3.02 -5.64
N ILE A 64 -12.32 3.27 -4.77
CA ILE A 64 -13.56 2.49 -4.63
C ILE A 64 -14.79 3.21 -5.19
#